data_AF-A0A416ELF2-F1
#
_entry.id   AF-A0A416ELF2-F1
#
_cell.length_a   1.000
_cell.length_b   1.000
_cell.length_c   1.000
_cell.angle_alpha   90.00
_cell.angle_beta   90.00
_cell.angle_gamma   90.00
#
_symmetry.space_group_name_H-M   'P 1'
#
loop_
_entity.id
_entity.type
_entity.pdbx_description
1 polymer ?
#
loop_
_entity_poly.entity_id
_entity_poly.type
_entity_poly.pdbx_seq_one_letter_code
_entity_poly.pdbx_strand_id
1 'polypeptide(L)'
;MENTDIVRIRAHHGMCIAYFEGKGYSDGFVHHMMLVKQRMQDNPRIRVICSADEVCRLCPNNRDGVCETAGLTEGYDTAVMRLCGLSDGAETEWEEFAGLVKERILEKGRRKEICGGCQWNDICERKDGEFTADGKI
;
A
#
# COMPACT_ATOMS: atom_id res chain seq x y z
N MET A 1 -21.13 11.53 16.77
CA MET A 1 -19.98 10.68 17.18
C MET A 1 -19.11 10.56 15.95
N GLU A 2 -18.07 11.39 15.85
CA GLU A 2 -17.07 11.22 14.79
C GLU A 2 -16.38 9.89 15.05
N ASN A 3 -16.49 8.96 14.10
CA ASN A 3 -15.85 7.66 14.23
C ASN A 3 -14.33 7.86 14.03
N THR A 4 -13.62 8.05 15.13
CA THR A 4 -12.17 8.29 15.24
C THR A 4 -11.33 7.03 14.93
N ASP A 5 -11.80 6.16 14.03
CA ASP A 5 -11.11 4.91 13.71
C ASP A 5 -9.97 5.17 12.73
N ILE A 6 -8.76 5.26 13.28
CA ILE A 6 -7.51 5.36 12.51
C ILE A 6 -7.33 4.07 11.71
N VAL A 7 -7.25 4.18 10.38
CA VAL A 7 -7.06 3.03 9.51
C VAL A 7 -5.61 2.59 9.54
N ARG A 8 -5.35 1.32 9.85
CA ARG A 8 -4.01 0.76 9.75
C ARG A 8 -3.74 0.43 8.29
N ILE A 9 -2.66 0.99 7.73
CA ILE A 9 -2.20 0.70 6.38
C ILE A 9 -0.75 0.25 6.44
N ARG A 10 -0.47 -0.92 5.86
CA ARG A 10 0.87 -1.44 5.74
C ARG A 10 1.63 -0.64 4.68
N ALA A 11 2.87 -0.25 4.97
CA ALA A 11 3.60 0.71 4.15
C ALA A 11 3.61 0.34 2.65
N HIS A 12 3.92 -0.92 2.30
CA HIS A 12 3.90 -1.32 0.89
C HIS A 12 2.49 -1.37 0.28
N HIS A 13 1.43 -1.57 1.06
CA HIS A 13 0.06 -1.52 0.56
C HIS A 13 -0.34 -0.13 0.10
N GLY A 14 0.26 0.93 0.68
CA GLY A 14 0.17 2.29 0.16
C GLY A 14 0.54 2.36 -1.33
N MET A 15 1.58 1.63 -1.73
CA MET A 15 1.95 1.48 -3.14
C MET A 15 1.00 0.53 -3.89
N CYS A 16 0.62 -0.61 -3.32
CA CYS A 16 -0.24 -1.57 -4.01
C CYS A 16 -1.60 -0.99 -4.40
N ILE A 17 -2.17 -0.11 -3.57
CA ILE A 17 -3.44 0.58 -3.85
C ILE A 17 -3.35 1.43 -5.13
N ALA A 18 -2.21 2.09 -5.35
CA ALA A 18 -1.95 2.90 -6.54
C ALA A 18 -1.97 2.06 -7.84
N TYR A 19 -1.45 0.84 -7.78
CA TYR A 19 -1.36 -0.07 -8.94
C TYR A 19 -2.54 -1.05 -9.04
N PHE A 20 -3.51 -0.98 -8.14
CA PHE A 20 -4.59 -1.97 -8.13
C PHE A 20 -5.54 -1.79 -9.32
N GLU A 21 -5.69 -2.85 -10.14
CA GLU A 21 -6.55 -2.90 -11.34
C GLU A 21 -7.62 -4.01 -11.27
N GLY A 22 -8.05 -4.40 -10.07
CA GLY A 22 -9.06 -5.45 -9.90
C GLY A 22 -8.53 -6.87 -10.03
N LYS A 23 -7.22 -7.08 -9.86
CA LYS A 23 -6.57 -8.40 -9.86
C LYS A 23 -5.95 -8.70 -8.50
N GLY A 24 -6.00 -9.97 -8.08
CA GLY A 24 -5.50 -10.39 -6.78
C GLY A 24 -5.68 -11.89 -6.55
N TYR A 25 -5.55 -12.34 -5.30
CA TYR A 25 -5.51 -13.76 -4.96
C TYR A 25 -6.84 -14.51 -5.12
N SER A 26 -7.97 -13.80 -4.95
CA SER A 26 -9.32 -14.35 -5.02
C SER A 26 -10.32 -13.23 -5.22
N ASP A 27 -11.54 -13.56 -5.65
CA ASP A 27 -12.63 -12.57 -5.79
C ASP A 27 -12.93 -11.86 -4.47
N GLY A 28 -12.88 -12.59 -3.35
CA GLY A 28 -13.07 -12.01 -2.02
C GLY A 28 -11.98 -11.00 -1.65
N PHE A 29 -10.72 -11.32 -1.94
CA PHE A 29 -9.61 -10.39 -1.72
C PHE A 29 -9.72 -9.15 -2.62
N VAL A 30 -10.04 -9.35 -3.91
CA VAL A 30 -10.22 -8.26 -4.88
C VAL A 30 -11.37 -7.33 -4.45
N HIS A 31 -12.50 -7.90 -4.02
CA HIS A 31 -13.62 -7.12 -3.50
C HIS A 31 -13.23 -6.30 -2.27
N HIS A 32 -12.53 -6.91 -1.32
CA HIS A 32 -12.04 -6.22 -0.14
C HIS A 32 -11.07 -5.09 -0.46
N MET A 33 -10.11 -5.33 -1.36
CA MET A 33 -9.16 -4.32 -1.82
C MET A 33 -9.86 -3.14 -2.50
N MET A 34 -10.93 -3.39 -3.27
CA MET A 34 -11.78 -2.31 -3.83
C MET A 34 -12.42 -1.46 -2.73
N LEU A 35 -12.98 -2.09 -1.69
CA LEU A 35 -13.59 -1.38 -0.56
C LEU A 35 -12.56 -0.55 0.22
N VAL A 36 -11.35 -1.10 0.46
CA VAL A 36 -10.27 -0.35 1.10
C VAL A 36 -9.86 0.84 0.25
N LYS A 37 -9.63 0.63 -1.05
CA LYS A 37 -9.30 1.71 -1.99
C LYS A 37 -10.38 2.80 -2.01
N GLN A 38 -11.66 2.43 -2.03
CA GLN A 38 -12.77 3.37 -1.96
C GLN A 38 -12.76 4.16 -0.65
N ARG A 39 -12.56 3.49 0.50
CA ARG A 39 -12.45 4.15 1.80
C ARG A 39 -11.31 5.18 1.85
N MET A 40 -10.20 4.93 1.17
CA MET A 40 -9.08 5.87 1.12
C MET A 40 -9.42 7.18 0.36
N GLN A 41 -10.45 7.17 -0.50
CA GLN A 41 -10.91 8.37 -1.21
C GLN A 41 -11.54 9.42 -0.27
N ASP A 42 -12.04 8.99 0.89
CA ASP A 42 -12.54 9.88 1.93
C ASP A 42 -11.41 10.53 2.77
N ASN A 43 -10.15 10.30 2.37
CA ASN A 43 -8.95 10.78 3.05
C ASN A 43 -8.96 10.54 4.58
N PRO A 44 -9.08 9.28 5.03
CA PRO A 44 -9.13 8.99 6.45
C PRO A 44 -7.77 9.21 7.12
N ARG A 45 -7.80 9.45 8.44
CA ARG A 45 -6.60 9.30 9.28
C ARG A 45 -6.12 7.86 9.20
N ILE A 46 -4.82 7.72 8.94
CA ILE A 46 -4.17 6.42 8.88
C ILE A 46 -3.04 6.32 9.90
N ARG A 47 -2.69 5.08 10.23
CA ARG A 47 -1.43 4.70 10.86
C ARG A 47 -0.65 3.81 9.90
N VAL A 48 0.48 4.30 9.42
CA VAL A 48 1.37 3.55 8.52
C VAL A 48 2.17 2.54 9.35
N ILE A 49 2.10 1.26 9.00
CA ILE A 49 2.69 0.17 9.79
C ILE A 49 3.52 -0.80 8.94
N CYS A 50 4.39 -1.57 9.58
CA CYS A 50 5.16 -2.68 8.94
C CYS A 50 4.56 -4.07 9.23
N SER A 51 3.35 -4.14 9.76
CA SER A 51 2.64 -5.39 10.11
C SER A 51 1.32 -5.53 9.32
N ALA A 52 0.64 -6.67 9.45
CA ALA A 52 -0.65 -6.88 8.80
C ALA A 52 -1.66 -5.77 9.12
N ASP A 53 -2.44 -5.38 8.12
CA ASP A 53 -3.27 -4.19 8.11
C ASP A 53 -4.70 -4.46 7.63
N GLU A 54 -5.43 -3.39 7.27
CA GLU A 54 -6.80 -3.50 6.74
C GLU A 54 -6.88 -4.37 5.47
N VAL A 55 -5.92 -4.25 4.55
CA VAL A 55 -5.90 -5.05 3.30
C VAL A 55 -5.65 -6.53 3.59
N CYS A 56 -4.86 -6.84 4.62
CA CYS A 56 -4.54 -8.22 5.00
C CYS A 56 -5.74 -9.04 5.51
N ARG A 57 -6.88 -8.44 5.85
CA ARG A 57 -8.02 -9.14 6.48
C ARG A 57 -8.56 -10.33 5.68
N LEU A 58 -8.57 -10.22 4.34
CA LEU A 58 -9.00 -11.30 3.44
C LEU A 58 -7.84 -11.82 2.58
N CYS A 59 -6.60 -11.57 2.99
CA CYS A 59 -5.42 -12.09 2.32
C CYS A 59 -5.24 -13.58 2.68
N PRO A 60 -5.16 -14.51 1.70
CA PRO A 60 -4.96 -15.92 1.99
C PRO A 60 -3.58 -16.21 2.59
N ASN A 61 -2.61 -15.33 2.36
CA ASN A 61 -1.26 -15.45 2.92
C ASN A 61 -1.15 -14.87 4.34
N ASN A 62 -2.24 -14.40 4.93
CA ASN A 62 -2.27 -13.90 6.31
C ASN A 62 -2.72 -15.01 7.26
N ARG A 63 -1.81 -15.52 8.09
CA ARG A 63 -2.08 -16.47 9.17
C ARG A 63 -2.04 -15.74 10.49
N ASP A 64 -3.20 -15.47 11.06
CA ASP A 64 -3.36 -14.84 12.38
C ASP A 64 -2.58 -13.52 12.55
N GLY A 65 -2.52 -12.70 11.50
CA GLY A 65 -1.83 -11.41 11.50
C GLY A 65 -0.37 -11.48 11.02
N VAL A 66 0.12 -12.66 10.65
CA VAL A 66 1.48 -12.87 10.13
C VAL A 66 1.41 -13.31 8.67
N CYS A 67 2.16 -12.63 7.81
CA CYS A 67 2.23 -12.99 6.39
C CYS A 67 3.13 -14.23 6.18
N GLU A 68 2.71 -15.19 5.37
CA GLU A 68 3.54 -16.35 4.99
C GLU A 68 4.87 -15.92 4.34
N THR A 69 4.87 -14.80 3.62
CA THR A 69 6.05 -14.18 3.01
C THR A 69 6.55 -12.97 3.80
N ALA A 70 6.43 -13.01 5.15
CA ALA A 70 6.78 -11.91 6.04
C ALA A 70 8.13 -11.27 5.70
N GLY A 71 9.22 -12.06 5.62
CA GLY A 71 10.56 -11.51 5.36
C GLY A 71 10.70 -10.75 4.03
N LEU A 72 9.99 -11.16 2.98
CA LEU A 72 10.00 -10.42 1.70
C LEU A 72 9.20 -9.11 1.84
N THR A 73 7.99 -9.20 2.39
CA THR A 73 7.08 -8.05 2.53
C THR A 73 7.57 -7.02 3.55
N GLU A 74 8.26 -7.43 4.61
CA GLU A 74 8.92 -6.55 5.59
C GLU A 74 10.05 -5.74 4.94
N GLY A 75 10.78 -6.34 3.98
CA GLY A 75 11.77 -5.62 3.18
C GLY A 75 11.12 -4.50 2.34
N TYR A 76 9.94 -4.77 1.77
CA TYR A 76 9.18 -3.77 1.02
C TYR A 76 8.70 -2.64 1.93
N ASP A 77 8.15 -2.98 3.09
CA ASP A 77 7.68 -2.00 4.07
C ASP A 77 8.81 -1.08 4.52
N THR A 78 9.95 -1.67 4.90
CA THR A 78 11.13 -0.93 5.35
C THR A 78 11.64 0.01 4.27
N ALA A 79 11.64 -0.43 3.01
CA ALA A 79 12.05 0.41 1.90
C ALA A 79 11.09 1.60 1.71
N VAL A 80 9.77 1.38 1.74
CA VAL A 80 8.79 2.47 1.66
C VAL A 80 8.95 3.45 2.81
N MET A 81 8.99 2.97 4.05
CA MET A 81 9.18 3.81 5.24
C MET A 81 10.43 4.67 5.13
N ARG A 82 11.57 4.06 4.79
CA ARG A 82 12.85 4.77 4.61
C ARG A 82 12.76 5.86 3.54
N LEU A 83 12.14 5.57 2.40
CA LEU A 83 12.06 6.53 1.29
C LEU A 83 11.06 7.65 1.54
N CYS A 84 9.97 7.35 2.25
CA CYS A 84 9.00 8.34 2.70
C CYS A 84 9.48 9.11 3.94
N GLY A 85 10.59 8.71 4.57
CA GLY A 85 11.09 9.34 5.80
C GLY A 85 10.14 9.14 6.99
N LEU A 86 9.47 7.99 7.04
CA LEU A 86 8.48 7.63 8.05
C LEU A 86 9.05 6.56 8.99
N SER A 87 8.50 6.56 10.21
CA SER A 87 8.74 5.51 11.20
C SER A 87 7.52 4.60 11.31
N ASP A 88 7.72 3.35 11.72
CA ASP A 88 6.62 2.42 12.01
C ASP A 88 5.67 3.02 13.06
N GLY A 89 4.37 3.02 12.76
CA GLY A 89 3.35 3.63 13.60
C GLY A 89 3.11 5.12 13.36
N ALA A 90 3.74 5.74 12.34
CA ALA A 90 3.47 7.14 11.99
C ALA A 90 1.98 7.34 11.64
N GLU A 91 1.39 8.42 12.17
CA GLU A 91 0.01 8.82 11.87
C GLU A 91 -0.01 10.06 11.00
N THR A 92 -0.90 10.06 10.01
CA THR A 92 -1.01 11.08 8.96
C THR A 92 -2.37 10.90 8.26
N GLU A 93 -2.75 11.80 7.37
CA GLU A 93 -3.88 11.59 6.48
C GLU A 93 -3.47 10.71 5.28
N TRP A 94 -4.42 9.96 4.70
CA TRP A 94 -4.11 9.12 3.53
C TRP A 94 -3.48 9.91 2.37
N GLU A 95 -4.02 11.07 2.02
CA GLU A 95 -3.51 11.89 0.92
C GLU A 95 -2.08 12.36 1.16
N GLU A 96 -1.69 12.63 2.41
CA GLU A 96 -0.31 13.01 2.76
C GLU A 96 0.64 11.83 2.55
N PHE A 97 0.28 10.64 3.04
CA PHE A 97 1.08 9.43 2.83
C PHE A 97 1.17 9.03 1.34
N ALA A 98 0.03 9.06 0.64
CA ALA A 98 -0.02 8.78 -0.79
C ALA A 98 0.83 9.79 -1.58
N GLY A 99 0.80 11.07 -1.21
CA GLY A 99 1.66 12.11 -1.78
C GLY A 99 3.15 11.79 -1.60
N LEU A 100 3.58 11.38 -0.39
CA LEU A 100 4.96 10.97 -0.14
C LEU A 100 5.37 9.77 -0.99
N VAL A 101 4.52 8.74 -1.07
CA VAL A 101 4.76 7.57 -1.91
C VAL A 101 4.92 7.97 -3.37
N LYS A 102 4.02 8.82 -3.87
CA LYS A 102 4.05 9.31 -5.24
C LYS A 102 5.35 10.06 -5.54
N GLU A 103 5.63 11.11 -4.79
CA GLU A 103 6.75 12.04 -5.01
C GLU A 103 8.11 11.33 -4.83
N ARG A 104 8.24 10.48 -3.81
CA ARG A 104 9.54 9.93 -3.41
C ARG A 104 9.85 8.58 -4.01
N ILE A 105 8.84 7.86 -4.51
CA ILE A 105 8.99 6.50 -5.02
C ILE A 105 8.49 6.39 -6.45
N LEU A 106 7.21 6.67 -6.70
CA LEU A 106 6.58 6.34 -7.99
C LEU A 106 7.06 7.24 -9.12
N GLU A 107 7.06 8.55 -8.94
CA GLU A 107 7.54 9.53 -9.93
C GLU A 107 9.04 9.39 -10.20
N LYS A 108 9.79 8.84 -9.24
CA LYS A 108 11.22 8.56 -9.38
C LYS A 108 11.51 7.20 -10.02
N GLY A 109 10.49 6.43 -10.41
CA GLY A 109 10.63 5.12 -11.05
C GLY A 109 11.16 4.02 -10.11
N ARG A 110 11.08 4.21 -8.79
CA ARG A 110 11.76 3.37 -7.80
C ARG A 110 10.97 2.14 -7.37
N ARG A 111 9.78 1.95 -7.93
CA ARG A 111 8.89 0.82 -7.62
C ARG A 111 9.59 -0.52 -7.79
N LYS A 112 10.38 -0.68 -8.86
CA LYS A 112 11.13 -1.92 -9.14
C LYS A 112 12.25 -2.19 -8.13
N GLU A 113 12.86 -1.15 -7.53
CA GLU A 113 13.84 -1.29 -6.44
C GLU A 113 13.22 -1.88 -5.18
N ILE A 114 11.93 -1.59 -4.95
CA ILE A 114 11.21 -2.02 -3.75
C ILE A 114 10.61 -3.40 -3.97
N CYS A 115 9.68 -3.52 -4.93
CA CYS A 115 8.85 -4.70 -5.09
C CYS A 115 8.98 -5.36 -6.47
N GLY A 116 10.12 -5.19 -7.15
CA GLY A 116 10.38 -5.83 -8.45
C GLY A 116 10.34 -7.37 -8.43
N GLY A 117 10.55 -7.98 -7.25
CA GLY A 117 10.40 -9.42 -7.03
C GLY A 117 8.98 -9.86 -6.66
N CYS A 118 8.00 -8.96 -6.67
CA CYS A 118 6.61 -9.29 -6.35
C CYS A 118 5.98 -10.13 -7.47
N GLN A 119 5.15 -11.10 -7.10
CA GLN A 119 4.40 -11.94 -8.06
C GLN A 119 3.50 -11.14 -9.02
N TRP A 120 3.14 -9.91 -8.65
CA TRP A 120 2.32 -9.02 -9.44
C TRP A 120 3.13 -8.00 -10.26
N ASN A 121 4.46 -8.15 -10.33
CA ASN A 121 5.33 -7.21 -11.06
C ASN A 121 4.86 -6.99 -12.50
N ASP A 122 4.54 -8.06 -13.24
CA ASP A 122 4.13 -7.99 -14.65
C ASP A 122 2.84 -7.21 -14.88
N ILE A 123 2.01 -7.06 -13.85
CA ILE A 123 0.82 -6.22 -13.89
C ILE A 123 1.21 -4.77 -13.64
N CYS A 124 1.98 -4.54 -12.57
CA CYS A 124 2.36 -3.20 -12.16
C CYS A 124 3.25 -2.50 -13.18
N GLU A 125 4.20 -3.22 -13.79
CA GLU A 125 5.17 -2.65 -14.73
C GLU A 125 4.54 -2.08 -16.00
N ARG A 126 3.36 -2.57 -16.40
CA ARG A 126 2.63 -2.04 -17.56
C ARG A 126 2.17 -0.60 -17.35
N LYS A 127 2.10 -0.17 -16.10
CA LYS A 127 1.66 1.15 -15.66
C LYS A 127 2.82 2.01 -15.13
N ASP A 128 4.05 1.50 -15.23
CA ASP A 128 5.22 2.33 -14.96
C ASP A 128 5.22 3.53 -15.91
N GLY A 129 5.40 4.72 -15.35
CA GLY A 129 5.37 5.98 -16.11
C GLY A 129 3.99 6.65 -16.17
N GLU A 130 2.93 6.04 -15.66
CA GLU A 130 1.61 6.70 -15.53
C GLU A 130 1.57 7.69 -14.35
N PHE A 131 2.50 7.58 -13.40
CA PHE A 131 2.60 8.48 -12.25
C PHE A 131 3.39 9.73 -12.62
N THR A 132 2.69 10.85 -12.78
CA THR A 132 3.25 12.19 -13.05
C THR A 132 2.89 13.17 -11.93
N ALA A 133 3.61 14.29 -11.83
CA ALA A 133 3.44 15.32 -10.79
C ALA A 133 1.99 15.75 -10.52
N ASP A 134 1.12 15.71 -11.53
CA ASP A 134 -0.25 16.24 -11.45
C ASP A 134 -1.35 15.18 -11.20
N GLY A 135 -1.03 13.88 -11.23
CA GLY A 135 -2.00 12.80 -11.00
C GLY A 135 -2.26 12.46 -9.52
N LYS A 136 -3.50 12.14 -9.13
CA LYS A 136 -3.75 11.51 -7.82
C LYS A 136 -3.50 9.99 -7.89
N ILE A 137 -3.06 9.41 -6.76
CA ILE A 137 -3.01 7.96 -6.53
C ILE A 137 -4.40 7.41 -6.20
#